data_AF-A0AAV8QBF4-F1
#
_entry.id   AF-A0AAV8QBF4-F1
#
_cell.length_a   1.000
_cell.length_b   1.000
_cell.length_c   1.000
_cell.angle_alpha   90.00
_cell.angle_beta   90.00
_cell.angle_gamma   90.00
#
_symmetry.space_group_name_H-M   'P 1'
#
loop_
_entity.id
_entity.type
_entity.pdbx_description
1 polymer ?
#
loop_
_entity_poly.entity_id
_entity_poly.type
_entity_poly.pdbx_seq_one_letter_code
_entity_poly.pdbx_strand_id
1 'polypeptide(L)'
;MDTDVLVKIFKELNMIQLAPVSRVCHSWRMACSDPFIWNTLDLGHLQSNFIQTTAPPYIWVDERSDRRLTRILRMAMALSFGNVTYMIFHFNLYMKDDHLSYISERSPYLRRLVMPAWNRITKVGICQAIRRWENLESLTMPSIPHPPYIMEEISRSCKNFSQLKVMGTFDVNFAFAITVNLPKLKVLSLRCSIITKQALLLILDSMDGLEVLNISHCLLLETLRRPVRSELDQAILHKGSRIREFFHCQSSSCTTCKRMIEDEGLMRWYRYEDWFWRRDEVSSLDLGDYGKLFDENCVNRLTAS
;
A
#
# COMPACT_ATOMS: atom_id res chain seq x y z
N MET A 1 -33.02 12.57 16.49
CA MET A 1 -32.77 11.33 15.72
C MET A 1 -31.63 10.62 16.42
N ASP A 2 -31.73 9.31 16.57
CA ASP A 2 -30.71 8.49 17.23
C ASP A 2 -29.37 8.54 16.46
N THR A 3 -28.25 8.56 17.18
CA THR A 3 -26.90 8.64 16.59
C THR A 3 -26.62 7.47 15.65
N ASP A 4 -27.05 6.25 16.00
CA ASP A 4 -26.80 5.05 15.20
C ASP A 4 -27.57 5.12 13.87
N VAL A 5 -28.76 5.73 13.89
CA VAL A 5 -29.54 5.99 12.68
C VAL A 5 -28.84 7.01 11.79
N LEU A 6 -28.31 8.09 12.37
CA LEU A 6 -27.54 9.09 11.63
C LEU A 6 -26.30 8.47 11.00
N VAL A 7 -25.53 7.67 11.73
CA VAL A 7 -24.32 6.99 11.23
C VAL A 7 -24.65 6.09 10.04
N LYS A 8 -25.75 5.32 10.11
CA LYS A 8 -26.19 4.47 8.99
C LYS A 8 -26.55 5.28 7.74
N ILE A 9 -27.20 6.43 7.90
CA ILE A 9 -27.52 7.33 6.79
C ILE A 9 -26.24 7.96 6.23
N PHE A 10 -25.36 8.46 7.09
CA PHE A 10 -24.15 9.18 6.70
C PHE A 10 -23.09 8.29 6.06
N LYS A 11 -23.09 6.99 6.39
CA LYS A 11 -22.20 6.00 5.73
C LYS A 11 -22.47 5.87 4.23
N GLU A 12 -23.65 6.23 3.75
CA GLU A 12 -23.98 6.24 2.32
C GLU A 12 -23.54 7.51 1.59
N LEU A 13 -23.00 8.50 2.32
CA LEU A 13 -22.54 9.77 1.77
C LEU A 13 -21.03 9.74 1.52
N ASN A 14 -20.60 10.40 0.45
CA ASN A 14 -19.18 10.64 0.22
C ASN A 14 -18.66 11.82 1.04
N MET A 15 -17.35 12.00 1.07
CA MET A 15 -16.69 13.03 1.88
C MET A 15 -17.17 14.46 1.55
N ILE A 16 -17.46 14.77 0.29
CA ILE A 16 -17.95 16.10 -0.10
C ILE A 16 -19.36 16.35 0.44
N GLN A 17 -20.21 15.32 0.44
CA GLN A 17 -21.56 15.40 0.99
C GLN A 17 -21.54 15.43 2.53
N LEU A 18 -20.58 14.75 3.16
CA LEU A 18 -20.41 14.76 4.62
C LEU A 18 -19.97 16.13 5.14
N ALA A 19 -19.18 16.89 4.36
CA ALA A 19 -18.68 18.20 4.76
C ALA A 19 -19.77 19.23 5.16
N PRO A 20 -20.86 19.44 4.40
CA PRO A 20 -21.97 20.29 4.86
C PRO A 20 -22.80 19.63 5.97
N VAL A 21 -23.00 18.31 5.92
CA VAL A 21 -23.77 17.57 6.95
C VAL A 21 -23.13 17.71 8.33
N SER A 22 -21.80 17.67 8.42
CA SER A 22 -21.07 17.84 9.67
C SER A 22 -21.15 19.25 10.26
N ARG A 23 -21.74 20.22 9.54
CA ARG A 23 -21.90 21.62 9.98
C ARG A 23 -23.32 21.95 10.42
N VAL A 24 -24.26 21.01 10.30
CA VAL A 24 -25.67 21.23 10.67
C VAL A 24 -25.83 21.46 12.18
N CYS A 25 -25.32 20.54 13.00
CA CYS A 25 -25.31 20.67 14.46
C CYS A 25 -24.23 19.79 15.10
N HIS A 26 -24.02 19.94 16.41
CA HIS A 26 -23.04 19.15 17.16
C HIS A 26 -23.27 17.63 17.05
N SER A 27 -24.51 17.17 17.22
CA SER A 27 -24.85 15.74 17.13
C SER A 27 -24.53 15.15 15.76
N TRP A 28 -24.85 15.87 14.68
CA TRP A 28 -24.54 15.42 13.32
C TRP A 28 -23.04 15.43 13.05
N ARG A 29 -22.32 16.43 13.57
CA ARG A 29 -20.85 16.46 13.49
C ARG A 29 -20.22 15.24 14.15
N MET A 30 -20.70 14.84 15.33
CA MET A 30 -20.22 13.65 16.02
C MET A 30 -20.56 12.38 15.24
N ALA A 31 -21.80 12.23 14.75
CA ALA A 31 -22.19 11.09 13.92
C ALA A 31 -21.38 11.01 12.62
N CYS A 32 -21.08 12.15 11.97
CA CYS A 32 -20.22 12.18 10.78
C CYS A 32 -18.82 11.67 11.07
N SER A 33 -18.30 11.83 12.29
CA SER A 33 -16.95 11.42 12.66
C SER A 33 -16.81 9.95 13.07
N ASP A 34 -17.93 9.21 13.07
CA ASP A 34 -17.98 7.86 13.63
C ASP A 34 -16.98 6.90 12.95
N PRO A 35 -16.27 6.03 13.72
CA PRO A 35 -15.36 5.04 13.18
C PRO A 35 -15.97 4.10 12.13
N PHE A 36 -17.27 3.78 12.20
CA PHE A 36 -17.94 2.95 11.18
C PHE A 36 -17.99 3.60 9.80
N ILE A 37 -17.81 4.93 9.75
CA ILE A 37 -17.67 5.70 8.52
C ILE A 37 -16.19 5.79 8.15
N TRP A 38 -15.33 6.25 9.06
CA TRP A 38 -13.96 6.67 8.75
C TRP A 38 -12.86 5.63 8.94
N ASN A 39 -13.17 4.40 9.36
CA ASN A 39 -12.19 3.33 9.56
C ASN A 39 -11.24 3.22 8.35
N THR A 40 -11.78 3.26 7.13
CA THR A 40 -11.00 3.18 5.89
C THR A 40 -11.12 4.46 5.08
N LEU A 41 -10.00 5.17 4.91
CA LEU A 41 -9.86 6.25 3.95
C LEU A 41 -9.16 5.72 2.68
N ASP A 42 -9.97 5.42 1.67
CA ASP A 42 -9.48 4.91 0.38
C ASP A 42 -9.39 6.04 -0.65
N LEU A 43 -8.18 6.51 -0.92
CA LEU A 43 -7.87 7.51 -1.94
C LEU A 43 -7.40 6.85 -3.24
N GLY A 44 -7.85 5.63 -3.52
CA GLY A 44 -7.50 4.88 -4.72
C GLY A 44 -7.93 5.54 -6.03
N HIS A 45 -8.92 6.44 -6.03
CA HIS A 45 -9.26 7.20 -7.25
C HIS A 45 -8.39 8.45 -7.44
N LEU A 46 -7.53 8.81 -6.48
CA LEU A 46 -6.71 10.02 -6.54
C LEU A 46 -5.34 9.72 -7.16
N GLN A 47 -5.10 10.23 -8.36
CA GLN A 47 -3.80 10.17 -9.02
C GLN A 47 -3.10 11.54 -9.02
N SER A 48 -1.79 11.57 -9.21
CA SER A 48 -1.06 12.82 -9.48
C SER A 48 -0.95 13.05 -10.99
N ASN A 49 -0.86 14.31 -11.40
CA ASN A 49 -0.32 14.68 -12.70
C ASN A 49 1.20 14.79 -12.59
N PHE A 50 1.94 13.95 -13.31
CA PHE A 50 3.39 13.82 -13.17
C PHE A 50 4.10 13.51 -14.49
N ILE A 51 5.39 13.80 -14.52
CA ILE A 51 6.29 13.52 -15.63
C ILE A 51 7.52 12.81 -15.07
N GLN A 52 7.99 11.76 -15.73
CA GLN A 52 9.26 11.11 -15.38
C GLN A 52 10.45 11.98 -15.79
N THR A 53 11.43 12.11 -14.90
CA THR A 53 12.62 12.94 -15.09
C THR A 53 13.90 12.11 -14.99
N THR A 54 15.00 12.61 -15.57
CA THR A 54 16.30 11.95 -15.56
C THR A 54 17.13 12.23 -14.30
N ALA A 55 16.80 13.30 -13.58
CA ALA A 55 17.44 13.66 -12.32
C ALA A 55 16.55 13.27 -11.12
N PRO A 56 17.13 12.88 -9.97
CA PRO A 56 16.40 12.70 -8.72
C PRO A 56 15.48 13.90 -8.43
N PRO A 57 14.22 13.69 -7.99
CA PRO A 57 13.60 12.43 -7.56
C PRO A 57 13.06 11.52 -8.69
N TYR A 58 13.46 11.76 -9.95
CA TYR A 58 13.04 11.05 -11.17
C TYR A 58 11.56 11.22 -11.54
N ILE A 59 10.84 12.04 -10.79
CA ILE A 59 9.43 12.36 -11.00
C ILE A 59 9.23 13.84 -10.68
N TRP A 60 8.74 14.61 -11.64
CA TRP A 60 8.17 15.93 -11.41
C TRP A 60 6.66 15.81 -11.28
N VAL A 61 6.07 16.47 -10.29
CA VAL A 61 4.63 16.48 -10.02
C VAL A 61 4.16 17.93 -10.04
N ASP A 62 3.03 18.19 -10.69
CA ASP A 62 2.51 19.54 -10.72
C ASP A 62 2.04 20.03 -9.34
N GLU A 63 2.14 21.33 -9.11
CA GLU A 63 1.77 21.94 -7.83
C GLU A 63 0.27 21.78 -7.53
N ARG A 64 -0.56 21.63 -8.57
CA ARG A 64 -2.01 21.43 -8.44
C ARG A 64 -2.30 20.07 -7.79
N SER A 65 -1.58 19.02 -8.14
CA SER A 65 -1.71 17.70 -7.53
C SER A 65 -1.35 17.72 -6.04
N ASP A 66 -0.25 18.41 -5.69
CA ASP A 66 0.16 18.55 -4.28
C ASP A 66 -0.88 19.32 -3.45
N ARG A 67 -1.37 20.46 -3.96
CA ARG A 67 -2.42 21.24 -3.29
C ARG A 67 -3.71 20.46 -3.16
N ARG A 68 -4.10 19.71 -4.20
CA ARG A 68 -5.29 18.85 -4.18
C ARG A 68 -5.18 17.78 -3.09
N LEU A 69 -4.06 17.06 -3.02
CA LEU A 69 -3.82 16.06 -1.98
C LEU A 69 -3.86 16.70 -0.59
N THR A 70 -3.17 17.83 -0.38
CA THR A 70 -3.20 18.57 0.89
C THR A 70 -4.63 18.93 1.31
N ARG A 71 -5.46 19.42 0.38
CA ARG A 71 -6.84 19.82 0.67
C ARG A 71 -7.71 18.62 1.04
N ILE A 72 -7.58 17.52 0.30
CA ILE A 72 -8.31 16.26 0.58
C ILE A 72 -7.94 15.73 1.96
N LEU A 73 -6.64 15.65 2.27
CA LEU A 73 -6.17 15.20 3.57
C LEU A 73 -6.70 16.09 4.70
N ARG A 74 -6.63 17.42 4.55
CA ARG A 74 -7.16 18.34 5.57
C ARG A 74 -8.66 18.15 5.80
N MET A 75 -9.44 17.98 4.75
CA MET A 75 -10.88 17.75 4.85
C MET A 75 -11.18 16.41 5.52
N ALA A 76 -10.54 15.33 5.07
CA ALA A 76 -10.71 14.00 5.65
C ALA A 76 -10.37 13.99 7.15
N MET A 77 -9.22 14.58 7.53
CA MET A 77 -8.77 14.63 8.93
C MET A 77 -9.60 15.58 9.81
N ALA A 78 -10.27 16.57 9.23
CA ALA A 78 -11.19 17.43 9.96
C ALA A 78 -12.54 16.74 10.23
N LEU A 79 -12.95 15.85 9.33
CA LEU A 79 -14.20 15.10 9.44
C LEU A 79 -14.06 13.82 10.26
N SER A 80 -12.94 13.11 10.12
CA SER A 80 -12.71 11.81 10.76
C SER A 80 -12.32 11.89 12.23
N PHE A 81 -11.87 13.06 12.69
CA PHE A 81 -11.34 13.25 14.05
C PHE A 81 -10.25 12.23 14.46
N GLY A 82 -9.50 11.70 13.50
CA GLY A 82 -8.42 10.74 13.77
C GLY A 82 -8.86 9.27 13.84
N ASN A 83 -10.12 8.96 13.51
CA ASN A 83 -10.65 7.59 13.49
C ASN A 83 -10.21 6.75 12.27
N VAL A 84 -9.30 7.27 11.44
CA VAL A 84 -8.77 6.54 10.29
C VAL A 84 -7.74 5.52 10.75
N THR A 85 -8.02 4.24 10.50
CA THR A 85 -7.16 3.11 10.86
C THR A 85 -6.59 2.43 9.61
N TYR A 86 -7.23 2.58 8.45
CA TYR A 86 -6.81 2.00 7.16
C TYR A 86 -6.71 3.14 6.15
N MET A 87 -5.54 3.30 5.54
CA MET A 87 -5.31 4.34 4.54
C MET A 87 -4.75 3.74 3.27
N ILE A 88 -5.44 4.00 2.15
CA ILE A 88 -5.10 3.44 0.85
C ILE A 88 -4.83 4.57 -0.12
N PHE A 89 -3.67 4.55 -0.76
CA PHE A 89 -3.31 5.48 -1.81
C PHE A 89 -3.20 4.76 -3.16
N HIS A 90 -3.58 5.44 -4.23
CA HIS A 90 -3.35 4.96 -5.58
C HIS A 90 -1.84 4.90 -5.88
N PHE A 91 -1.38 3.89 -6.63
CA PHE A 91 0.05 3.70 -6.93
C PHE A 91 0.68 4.85 -7.75
N ASN A 92 -0.11 5.52 -8.62
CA ASN A 92 0.29 6.73 -9.36
C ASN A 92 0.07 8.06 -8.61
N LEU A 93 -0.23 8.00 -7.30
CA LEU A 93 -0.17 9.20 -6.47
C LEU A 93 1.30 9.48 -6.09
N TYR A 94 1.66 10.74 -5.93
CA TYR A 94 2.97 11.11 -5.42
C TYR A 94 2.80 12.09 -4.26
N MET A 95 3.52 11.82 -3.17
CA MET A 95 3.51 12.66 -1.98
C MET A 95 4.92 13.04 -1.56
N LYS A 96 5.03 14.13 -0.80
CA LYS A 96 6.28 14.64 -0.22
C LYS A 96 6.20 14.58 1.31
N ASP A 97 7.32 14.83 1.97
CA ASP A 97 7.44 14.77 3.43
C ASP A 97 6.34 15.53 4.18
N ASP A 98 5.95 16.73 3.73
CA ASP A 98 4.88 17.51 4.37
C ASP A 98 3.54 16.77 4.44
N HIS A 99 3.17 16.08 3.35
CA HIS A 99 1.92 15.32 3.29
C HIS A 99 1.99 14.12 4.26
N LEU A 100 3.13 13.43 4.27
CA LEU A 100 3.35 12.26 5.10
C LEU A 100 3.38 12.63 6.59
N SER A 101 4.08 13.71 6.94
CA SER A 101 4.13 14.25 8.29
C SER A 101 2.73 14.59 8.78
N TYR A 102 1.93 15.29 7.97
CA TYR A 102 0.54 15.61 8.30
C TYR A 102 -0.32 14.38 8.55
N ILE A 103 -0.21 13.34 7.70
CA ILE A 103 -0.94 12.08 7.90
C ILE A 103 -0.53 11.43 9.23
N SER A 104 0.77 11.34 9.49
CA SER A 104 1.28 10.71 10.71
C SER A 104 0.85 11.41 12.00
N GLU A 105 0.74 12.74 11.98
CA GLU A 105 0.22 13.56 13.09
C GLU A 105 -1.28 13.40 13.32
N ARG A 106 -2.04 13.21 12.24
CA ARG A 106 -3.52 13.25 12.28
C ARG A 106 -4.16 11.87 12.31
N SER A 107 -3.39 10.80 12.11
CA SER A 107 -3.84 9.40 12.17
C SER A 107 -2.85 8.52 12.95
N PRO A 108 -2.70 8.74 14.27
CA PRO A 108 -1.75 7.96 15.09
C PRO A 108 -2.20 6.50 15.32
N TYR A 109 -3.48 6.19 15.11
CA TYR A 109 -4.04 4.84 15.28
C TYR A 109 -4.05 4.02 13.98
N LEU A 110 -3.23 4.40 12.99
CA LEU A 110 -3.17 3.72 11.72
C LEU A 110 -2.66 2.27 11.90
N ARG A 111 -3.42 1.31 11.39
CA ARG A 111 -3.14 -0.14 11.43
C ARG A 111 -2.73 -0.68 10.07
N ARG A 112 -3.28 -0.16 8.98
CA ARG A 112 -2.94 -0.57 7.62
C ARG A 112 -2.67 0.62 6.72
N LEU A 113 -1.56 0.56 6.00
CA LEU A 113 -1.15 1.61 5.07
C LEU A 113 -0.76 1.00 3.72
N VAL A 114 -1.42 1.45 2.66
CA VAL A 114 -1.02 1.18 1.27
C VAL A 114 -0.39 2.44 0.72
N MET A 115 0.94 2.45 0.68
CA MET A 115 1.71 3.61 0.21
C MET A 115 1.73 3.68 -1.31
N PRO A 116 1.76 4.90 -1.88
CA PRO A 116 2.05 5.07 -3.28
C PRO A 116 3.58 5.06 -3.51
N ALA A 117 4.03 5.56 -4.66
CA ALA A 117 5.46 5.67 -4.95
C ALA A 117 6.20 6.62 -3.98
N TRP A 118 7.43 6.26 -3.59
CA TRP A 118 8.22 6.95 -2.56
C TRP A 118 9.21 8.00 -3.11
N ASN A 119 9.23 8.23 -4.42
CA ASN A 119 10.23 9.06 -5.11
C ASN A 119 10.50 10.42 -4.43
N ARG A 120 9.47 11.07 -3.90
CA ARG A 120 9.51 12.43 -3.33
C ARG A 120 9.53 12.45 -1.79
N ILE A 121 9.62 11.28 -1.15
CA ILE A 121 9.69 11.14 0.31
C ILE A 121 11.13 10.90 0.72
N THR A 122 11.65 11.69 1.64
CA THR A 122 13.01 11.51 2.14
C THR A 122 13.08 10.36 3.15
N LYS A 123 14.28 9.79 3.30
CA LYS A 123 14.58 8.80 4.35
C LYS A 123 14.18 9.30 5.75
N VAL A 124 14.42 10.57 6.04
CA VAL A 124 14.10 11.17 7.35
C VAL A 124 12.59 11.29 7.51
N GLY A 125 11.89 11.80 6.50
CA GLY A 125 10.44 11.99 6.53
C GLY A 125 9.67 10.69 6.79
N ILE A 126 10.02 9.61 6.07
CA ILE A 126 9.36 8.31 6.25
C ILE A 126 9.67 7.67 7.62
N CYS A 127 10.90 7.77 8.12
CA CYS A 127 11.24 7.27 9.46
C CYS A 127 10.47 8.03 10.55
N GLN A 128 10.37 9.36 10.45
CA GLN A 128 9.61 10.16 11.41
C GLN A 128 8.12 9.81 11.40
N ALA A 129 7.54 9.55 10.23
CA ALA A 129 6.15 9.13 10.11
C ALA A 129 5.91 7.75 10.74
N ILE A 130 6.76 6.76 10.44
CA ILE A 130 6.65 5.39 10.99
C ILE A 130 6.71 5.39 12.53
N ARG A 131 7.56 6.23 13.13
CA ARG A 131 7.64 6.37 14.60
C ARG A 131 6.32 6.76 15.26
N ARG A 132 5.42 7.42 14.54
CA ARG A 132 4.11 7.86 15.05
C ARG A 132 3.02 6.81 14.88
N TRP A 133 3.26 5.76 14.08
CA TRP A 133 2.31 4.69 13.80
C TRP A 133 2.64 3.42 14.60
N GLU A 134 2.64 3.53 15.92
CA GLU A 134 2.97 2.41 16.81
C GLU A 134 2.03 1.20 16.66
N ASN A 135 0.81 1.45 16.17
CA ASN A 135 -0.23 0.44 15.94
C ASN A 135 -0.21 -0.17 14.52
N LEU A 136 0.79 0.16 13.69
CA LEU A 136 0.85 -0.34 12.32
C LEU A 136 1.05 -1.85 12.31
N GLU A 137 0.16 -2.55 11.61
CA GLU A 137 0.14 -4.02 11.48
C GLU A 137 0.50 -4.46 10.06
N SER A 138 0.14 -3.65 9.06
CA SER A 138 0.26 -3.99 7.65
C SER A 138 0.74 -2.81 6.81
N LEU A 139 1.76 -3.04 5.98
CA LEU A 139 2.28 -2.07 5.02
C LEU A 139 2.33 -2.68 3.62
N THR A 140 1.78 -1.97 2.64
CA THR A 140 2.10 -2.19 1.22
C THR A 140 2.99 -1.05 0.76
N MET A 141 4.17 -1.36 0.22
CA MET A 141 5.17 -0.37 -0.17
C MET A 141 5.83 -0.71 -1.52
N PRO A 142 6.30 0.30 -2.27
CA PRO A 142 7.15 0.07 -3.42
C PRO A 142 8.51 -0.49 -2.99
N SER A 143 9.23 -1.08 -3.94
CA SER A 143 10.66 -1.36 -3.80
C SER A 143 11.46 -0.08 -3.61
N ILE A 144 12.53 -0.15 -2.81
CA ILE A 144 13.43 0.97 -2.55
C ILE A 144 14.90 0.55 -2.64
N PRO A 145 15.82 1.45 -3.02
CA PRO A 145 17.23 1.12 -3.21
C PRO A 145 17.95 0.61 -1.95
N HIS A 146 17.52 1.06 -0.75
CA HIS A 146 18.18 0.69 0.50
C HIS A 146 17.15 0.35 1.60
N PRO A 147 16.59 -0.86 1.63
CA PRO A 147 15.52 -1.25 2.56
C PRO A 147 15.80 -1.17 4.08
N PRO A 148 17.02 -1.41 4.60
CA PRO A 148 17.26 -1.58 6.04
C PRO A 148 16.69 -0.49 6.92
N TYR A 149 16.81 0.78 6.53
CA TYR A 149 16.39 1.89 7.39
C TYR A 149 14.88 1.92 7.68
N ILE A 150 14.05 1.41 6.77
CA ILE A 150 12.61 1.27 7.00
C ILE A 150 12.35 0.08 7.89
N MET A 151 12.96 -1.06 7.57
CA MET A 151 12.71 -2.31 8.29
C MET A 151 13.14 -2.18 9.76
N GLU A 152 14.27 -1.53 10.01
CA GLU A 152 14.74 -1.17 11.36
C GLU A 152 13.76 -0.23 12.08
N GLU A 153 13.25 0.80 11.41
CA GLU A 153 12.32 1.75 12.04
C GLU A 153 10.96 1.12 12.34
N ILE A 154 10.44 0.27 11.44
CA ILE A 154 9.23 -0.52 11.66
C ILE A 154 9.44 -1.48 12.84
N SER A 155 10.54 -2.21 12.86
CA SER A 155 10.89 -3.15 13.94
C SER A 155 10.92 -2.46 15.32
N ARG A 156 11.47 -1.24 15.36
CA ARG A 156 11.58 -0.44 16.58
C ARG A 156 10.24 0.15 17.03
N SER A 157 9.42 0.62 16.10
CA SER A 157 8.26 1.46 16.40
C SER A 157 6.93 0.71 16.41
N CYS A 158 6.75 -0.28 15.51
CA CYS A 158 5.47 -0.90 15.21
C CYS A 158 5.39 -2.31 15.80
N LYS A 159 5.01 -2.42 17.09
CA LYS A 159 5.06 -3.68 17.85
C LYS A 159 4.15 -4.79 17.33
N ASN A 160 3.08 -4.41 16.62
CA ASN A 160 2.09 -5.33 16.07
C ASN A 160 2.30 -5.62 14.57
N PHE A 161 3.41 -5.13 13.98
CA PHE A 161 3.68 -5.30 12.56
C PHE A 161 3.86 -6.78 12.19
N SER A 162 3.05 -7.25 11.24
CA SER A 162 3.01 -8.67 10.88
C SER A 162 2.78 -8.95 9.39
N GLN A 163 2.42 -7.94 8.60
CA GLN A 163 2.11 -8.11 7.18
C GLN A 163 2.84 -7.10 6.30
N LEU A 164 3.52 -7.58 5.28
CA LEU A 164 4.25 -6.75 4.33
C LEU A 164 3.92 -7.16 2.90
N LYS A 165 3.58 -6.19 2.06
CA LYS A 165 3.53 -6.36 0.61
C LYS A 165 4.56 -5.45 -0.04
N VAL A 166 5.43 -6.03 -0.86
CA VAL A 166 6.47 -5.29 -1.60
C VAL A 166 6.16 -5.36 -3.08
N MET A 167 6.12 -4.19 -3.71
CA MET A 167 5.76 -4.02 -5.11
C MET A 167 6.97 -3.49 -5.90
N GLY A 168 7.48 -4.27 -6.86
CA GLY A 168 8.64 -3.89 -7.68
C GLY A 168 9.76 -4.93 -7.59
N THR A 169 11.02 -4.49 -7.44
CA THR A 169 12.15 -5.42 -7.33
C THR A 169 12.37 -5.89 -5.90
N PHE A 170 12.50 -7.20 -5.71
CA PHE A 170 12.83 -7.86 -4.45
C PHE A 170 14.11 -8.66 -4.61
N ASP A 171 15.22 -8.07 -4.16
CA ASP A 171 16.56 -8.63 -4.26
C ASP A 171 17.05 -9.17 -2.90
N VAL A 172 18.29 -9.67 -2.89
CA VAL A 172 18.90 -10.26 -1.69
C VAL A 172 19.03 -9.22 -0.57
N ASN A 173 19.29 -7.95 -0.91
CA ASN A 173 19.38 -6.88 0.09
C ASN A 173 18.04 -6.63 0.78
N PHE A 174 16.94 -6.65 0.02
CA PHE A 174 15.59 -6.54 0.55
C PHE A 174 15.25 -7.73 1.45
N ALA A 175 15.50 -8.96 0.96
CA ALA A 175 15.27 -10.17 1.74
C ALA A 175 16.07 -10.15 3.06
N PHE A 176 17.36 -9.80 3.01
CA PHE A 176 18.22 -9.70 4.19
C PHE A 176 17.71 -8.64 5.18
N ALA A 177 17.26 -7.48 4.69
CA ALA A 177 16.70 -6.45 5.55
C ALA A 177 15.45 -6.93 6.30
N ILE A 178 14.59 -7.73 5.65
CA ILE A 178 13.40 -8.32 6.29
C ILE A 178 13.82 -9.39 7.31
N THR A 179 14.71 -10.33 6.95
CA THR A 179 15.06 -11.44 7.84
C THR A 179 15.72 -10.95 9.13
N VAL A 180 16.55 -9.91 9.05
CA VAL A 180 17.23 -9.33 10.21
C VAL A 180 16.28 -8.51 11.08
N ASN A 181 15.42 -7.68 10.49
CA ASN A 181 14.68 -6.68 11.24
C ASN A 181 13.24 -7.08 11.55
N LEU A 182 12.63 -7.94 10.74
CA LEU A 182 11.22 -8.34 10.86
C LEU A 182 11.08 -9.87 11.06
N PRO A 183 11.77 -10.49 12.04
CA PRO A 183 11.74 -11.95 12.22
C PRO A 183 10.36 -12.49 12.61
N LYS A 184 9.45 -11.63 13.09
CA LYS A 184 8.07 -11.97 13.48
C LYS A 184 7.04 -11.76 12.35
N LEU A 185 7.48 -11.41 11.14
CA LEU A 185 6.58 -11.22 10.01
C LEU A 185 5.84 -12.53 9.71
N LYS A 186 4.50 -12.44 9.59
CA LYS A 186 3.64 -13.60 9.34
C LYS A 186 3.19 -13.70 7.89
N VAL A 187 3.04 -12.56 7.22
CA VAL A 187 2.53 -12.48 5.85
C VAL A 187 3.49 -11.66 5.00
N LEU A 188 3.99 -12.26 3.92
CA LEU A 188 4.77 -11.58 2.90
C LEU A 188 4.12 -11.79 1.52
N SER A 189 3.71 -10.71 0.87
CA SER A 189 3.29 -10.74 -0.53
C SER A 189 4.30 -10.02 -1.41
N LEU A 190 4.78 -10.74 -2.41
CA LEU A 190 5.61 -10.26 -3.51
C LEU A 190 4.84 -10.34 -4.83
N ARG A 191 3.51 -10.43 -4.78
CA ARG A 191 2.66 -10.54 -5.96
C ARG A 191 3.02 -9.50 -7.02
N CYS A 192 3.17 -9.93 -8.28
CA CYS A 192 3.54 -9.05 -9.40
C CYS A 192 4.86 -8.28 -9.22
N SER A 193 5.83 -8.87 -8.51
CA SER A 193 7.17 -8.30 -8.32
C SER A 193 8.25 -9.06 -9.11
N ILE A 194 9.36 -8.40 -9.39
CA ILE A 194 10.58 -9.04 -9.88
C ILE A 194 11.31 -9.60 -8.66
N ILE A 195 11.58 -10.90 -8.63
CA ILE A 195 12.21 -11.55 -7.47
C ILE A 195 13.47 -12.27 -7.92
N THR A 196 14.56 -12.15 -7.16
CA THR A 196 15.73 -13.01 -7.42
C THR A 196 15.57 -14.35 -6.69
N LYS A 197 16.01 -15.44 -7.33
CA LYS A 197 15.96 -16.78 -6.72
C LYS A 197 16.66 -16.84 -5.36
N GLN A 198 17.80 -16.15 -5.23
CA GLN A 198 18.57 -16.07 -4.00
C GLN A 198 17.81 -15.35 -2.88
N ALA A 199 17.08 -14.27 -3.19
CA ALA A 199 16.27 -13.55 -2.21
C ALA A 199 15.13 -14.42 -1.69
N LEU A 200 14.45 -15.14 -2.59
CA LEU A 200 13.37 -16.05 -2.22
C LEU A 200 13.86 -17.20 -1.33
N LEU A 201 14.99 -17.83 -1.69
CA LEU A 201 15.59 -18.88 -0.87
C LEU A 201 16.00 -18.36 0.52
N LEU A 202 16.55 -17.14 0.61
CA LEU A 202 16.91 -16.53 1.90
C LEU A 202 15.69 -16.38 2.83
N ILE A 203 14.55 -15.91 2.30
CA ILE A 203 13.30 -15.83 3.06
C ILE A 203 12.85 -17.23 3.52
N LEU A 204 12.81 -18.18 2.60
CA LEU A 204 12.40 -19.56 2.87
C LEU A 204 13.31 -20.29 3.86
N ASP A 205 14.58 -19.89 3.96
CA ASP A 205 15.55 -20.52 4.87
C ASP A 205 15.64 -19.84 6.23
N SER A 206 15.29 -18.55 6.33
CA SER A 206 15.53 -17.76 7.55
C SER A 206 14.28 -17.37 8.31
N MET A 207 13.08 -17.44 7.71
CA MET A 207 11.84 -16.97 8.34
C MET A 207 10.94 -18.10 8.80
N ASP A 208 11.24 -18.69 9.96
CA ASP A 208 10.49 -19.83 10.50
C ASP A 208 9.05 -19.49 10.87
N GLY A 209 8.80 -18.24 11.32
CA GLY A 209 7.48 -17.75 11.70
C GLY A 209 6.58 -17.27 10.56
N LEU A 210 7.04 -17.36 9.30
CA LEU A 210 6.26 -16.92 8.15
C LEU A 210 5.12 -17.91 7.86
N GLU A 211 3.89 -17.45 7.95
CA GLU A 211 2.69 -18.28 7.77
C GLU A 211 2.16 -18.22 6.32
N VAL A 212 2.28 -17.06 5.68
CA VAL A 212 1.75 -16.81 4.33
C VAL A 212 2.83 -16.19 3.45
N LEU A 213 3.08 -16.80 2.30
CA LEU A 213 3.97 -16.28 1.27
C LEU A 213 3.24 -16.26 -0.07
N ASN A 214 3.15 -15.08 -0.68
CA ASN A 214 2.57 -14.93 -2.01
C ASN A 214 3.62 -14.49 -3.02
N ILE A 215 3.94 -15.36 -3.98
CA ILE A 215 4.81 -15.10 -5.13
C ILE A 215 4.04 -15.23 -6.45
N SER A 216 2.71 -15.08 -6.41
CA SER A 216 1.87 -15.17 -7.59
C SER A 216 2.25 -14.08 -8.59
N HIS A 217 2.40 -14.51 -9.84
CA HIS A 217 2.73 -13.62 -10.95
C HIS A 217 4.06 -12.86 -10.80
N CYS A 218 4.99 -13.37 -9.99
CA CYS A 218 6.34 -12.81 -9.97
C CYS A 218 7.13 -13.15 -11.24
N LEU A 219 8.09 -12.29 -11.57
CA LEU A 219 9.14 -12.60 -12.54
C LEU A 219 10.38 -13.06 -11.78
N LEU A 220 10.64 -14.37 -11.79
CA LEU A 220 11.77 -14.98 -11.09
C LEU A 220 13.06 -14.86 -11.93
N LEU A 221 14.08 -14.21 -11.38
CA LEU A 221 15.39 -14.06 -12.01
C LEU A 221 16.40 -15.04 -11.40
N GLU A 222 16.94 -15.91 -12.26
CA GLU A 222 17.93 -16.92 -11.89
C GLU A 222 19.37 -16.42 -12.11
N THR A 223 19.61 -15.69 -13.22
CA THR A 223 20.84 -14.90 -13.49
C THR A 223 20.50 -13.68 -14.34
N LEU A 224 21.35 -12.64 -14.35
CA LEU A 224 21.12 -11.32 -14.98
C LEU A 224 20.90 -11.31 -16.51
N ARG A 225 20.76 -12.46 -17.19
CA ARG A 225 20.88 -12.51 -18.67
C ARG A 225 19.63 -12.85 -19.45
N ARG A 226 18.50 -13.21 -18.83
CA ARG A 226 17.15 -13.15 -19.44
C ARG A 226 16.07 -13.60 -18.44
N PRO A 227 14.94 -12.88 -18.32
CA PRO A 227 13.78 -13.37 -17.60
C PRO A 227 13.19 -14.54 -18.39
N VAL A 228 13.50 -15.76 -17.97
CA VAL A 228 12.79 -16.95 -18.42
C VAL A 228 11.72 -17.22 -17.38
N ARG A 229 10.51 -17.50 -17.82
CA ARG A 229 9.52 -18.15 -16.98
C ARG A 229 10.03 -19.54 -16.66
N SER A 230 10.88 -19.67 -15.65
CA SER A 230 11.20 -20.97 -15.10
C SER A 230 10.02 -21.39 -14.23
N GLU A 231 9.57 -22.63 -14.43
CA GLU A 231 8.80 -23.30 -13.39
C GLU A 231 9.56 -23.17 -12.07
N LEU A 232 8.83 -23.00 -10.97
CA LEU A 232 9.48 -22.99 -9.66
C LEU A 232 10.26 -24.29 -9.50
N ASP A 233 11.53 -24.16 -9.15
CA ASP A 233 12.35 -25.33 -8.98
C ASP A 233 11.87 -26.16 -7.77
N GLN A 234 12.21 -27.45 -7.79
CA GLN A 234 11.80 -28.38 -6.72
C GLN A 234 12.35 -27.96 -5.35
N ALA A 235 13.47 -27.23 -5.30
CA ALA A 235 14.05 -26.74 -4.06
C ALA A 235 13.16 -25.67 -3.40
N ILE A 236 12.65 -24.71 -4.16
CA ILE A 236 11.72 -23.68 -3.69
C ILE A 236 10.41 -24.32 -3.25
N LEU A 237 9.86 -25.25 -4.04
CA LEU A 237 8.62 -25.95 -3.69
C LEU A 237 8.77 -26.75 -2.39
N HIS A 238 9.87 -27.50 -2.27
CA HIS A 238 10.17 -28.27 -1.05
C HIS A 238 10.31 -27.35 0.17
N LYS A 239 11.09 -26.27 0.07
CA LYS A 239 11.26 -25.32 1.18
C LYS A 239 9.96 -24.57 1.50
N GLY A 240 9.17 -24.22 0.49
CA GLY A 240 7.88 -23.55 0.61
C GLY A 240 6.79 -24.42 1.22
N SER A 241 6.93 -25.75 1.18
CA SER A 241 5.93 -26.68 1.75
C SER A 241 5.69 -26.51 3.26
N ARG A 242 6.63 -25.89 3.99
CA ARG A 242 6.47 -25.56 5.41
C ARG A 242 5.57 -24.34 5.66
N ILE A 243 5.37 -23.49 4.65
CA ILE A 243 4.56 -22.27 4.75
C ILE A 243 3.09 -22.69 4.69
N ARG A 244 2.29 -22.26 5.68
CA ARG A 244 0.87 -22.67 5.78
C ARG A 244 0.09 -22.34 4.51
N GLU A 245 0.30 -21.16 3.96
CA GLU A 245 -0.33 -20.71 2.73
C GLU A 245 0.72 -20.18 1.76
N PHE A 246 1.07 -21.00 0.76
CA PHE A 246 2.06 -20.65 -0.25
C PHE A 246 1.39 -20.42 -1.62
N PHE A 247 1.18 -19.16 -1.98
CA PHE A 247 0.54 -18.78 -3.23
C PHE A 247 1.57 -18.60 -4.33
N HIS A 248 1.39 -19.34 -5.42
CA HIS A 248 2.17 -19.19 -6.65
C HIS A 248 1.30 -19.50 -7.87
N CYS A 249 1.64 -18.91 -9.02
CA CYS A 249 0.89 -19.17 -10.25
C CYS A 249 1.32 -20.51 -10.87
N GLN A 250 0.37 -21.42 -11.05
CA GLN A 250 0.60 -22.76 -11.65
C GLN A 250 0.21 -22.84 -13.13
N SER A 251 -0.54 -21.86 -13.64
CA SER A 251 -1.09 -21.92 -15.00
C SER A 251 -0.14 -21.36 -16.05
N SER A 252 0.34 -22.19 -16.98
CA SER A 252 1.17 -21.79 -18.12
C SER A 252 0.48 -20.76 -19.03
N SER A 253 -0.85 -20.70 -19.05
CA SER A 253 -1.63 -19.76 -19.86
C SER A 253 -2.04 -18.48 -19.13
N CYS A 254 -1.69 -18.31 -17.85
CA CYS A 254 -2.07 -17.16 -17.02
C CYS A 254 -1.76 -15.81 -17.67
N THR A 255 -2.80 -15.01 -17.93
CA THR A 255 -2.71 -13.68 -18.55
C THR A 255 -1.82 -12.74 -17.73
N THR A 256 -1.96 -12.72 -16.41
CA THR A 256 -1.16 -11.84 -15.54
C THR A 256 0.32 -12.17 -15.61
N CYS A 257 0.70 -13.46 -15.63
CA CYS A 257 2.10 -13.84 -15.79
C CYS A 257 2.65 -13.43 -17.17
N LYS A 258 1.85 -13.54 -18.23
CA LYS A 258 2.24 -13.09 -19.58
C LYS A 258 2.52 -11.59 -19.59
N ARG A 259 1.61 -10.79 -19.02
CA ARG A 259 1.77 -9.33 -18.86
C ARG A 259 3.07 -8.98 -18.12
N MET A 260 3.36 -9.67 -17.02
CA MET A 260 4.59 -9.47 -16.26
C MET A 260 5.86 -9.78 -17.07
N ILE A 261 5.82 -10.74 -18.00
CA ILE A 261 6.95 -11.02 -18.90
C ILE A 261 7.05 -9.94 -19.99
N GLU A 262 5.92 -9.58 -20.61
CA GLU A 262 5.83 -8.56 -21.66
C GLU A 262 6.28 -7.17 -21.17
N ASP A 263 5.96 -6.82 -19.93
CA ASP A 263 6.37 -5.57 -19.31
C ASP A 263 7.75 -5.65 -18.63
N GLU A 264 8.50 -6.75 -18.83
CA GLU A 264 9.83 -6.96 -18.25
C GLU A 264 9.84 -6.85 -16.71
N GLY A 265 8.73 -7.22 -16.08
CA GLY A 265 8.50 -7.15 -14.65
C GLY A 265 8.18 -5.76 -14.11
N LEU A 266 8.12 -4.75 -14.97
CA LEU A 266 7.67 -3.41 -14.59
C LEU A 266 6.16 -3.42 -14.39
N MET A 267 5.70 -2.86 -13.28
CA MET A 267 4.27 -2.78 -12.98
C MET A 267 3.61 -1.69 -13.83
N ARG A 268 3.14 -2.04 -15.03
CA ARG A 268 2.42 -1.13 -15.93
C ARG A 268 0.91 -1.33 -15.87
N TRP A 269 0.36 -1.38 -14.66
CA TRP A 269 -1.06 -1.66 -14.41
C TRP A 269 -2.02 -0.75 -15.19
N TYR A 270 -1.62 0.50 -15.43
CA TYR A 270 -2.36 1.46 -16.25
C TYR A 270 -2.59 1.04 -17.71
N ARG A 271 -1.90 0.00 -18.21
CA ARG A 271 -2.09 -0.53 -19.57
C ARG A 271 -3.22 -1.55 -19.66
N TYR A 272 -3.69 -2.05 -18.52
CA TYR A 272 -4.60 -3.18 -18.45
C TYR A 272 -5.91 -2.76 -17.78
N GLU A 273 -6.13 -3.15 -16.53
CA GLU A 273 -7.30 -2.76 -15.76
C GLU A 273 -6.93 -1.91 -14.55
N ASP A 274 -7.62 -0.78 -14.36
CA ASP A 274 -7.35 0.17 -13.28
C ASP A 274 -7.62 -0.39 -11.87
N TRP A 275 -8.33 -1.51 -11.74
CA TRP A 275 -8.56 -2.20 -10.47
C TRP A 275 -7.52 -3.31 -10.21
N PHE A 276 -6.72 -3.70 -11.20
CA PHE A 276 -5.87 -4.89 -11.14
C PHE A 276 -4.89 -4.86 -9.95
N TRP A 277 -4.38 -3.67 -9.63
CA TRP A 277 -3.43 -3.46 -8.53
C TRP A 277 -4.01 -3.69 -7.14
N ARG A 278 -5.34 -3.66 -7.02
CA ARG A 278 -6.07 -3.83 -5.76
C ARG A 278 -6.21 -5.30 -5.35
N ARG A 279 -5.95 -6.22 -6.28
CA ARG A 279 -6.09 -7.66 -6.04
C ARG A 279 -4.86 -8.26 -5.37
N ASP A 280 -5.12 -9.19 -4.46
CA ASP A 280 -4.11 -10.09 -3.90
C ASP A 280 -4.73 -11.45 -3.58
N GLU A 281 -3.99 -12.54 -3.79
CA GLU A 281 -4.44 -13.87 -3.41
C GLU A 281 -4.48 -14.02 -1.87
N VAL A 282 -3.73 -13.20 -1.14
CA VAL A 282 -3.81 -13.09 0.32
C VAL A 282 -4.98 -12.19 0.69
N SER A 283 -6.02 -12.77 1.30
CA SER A 283 -7.27 -12.07 1.66
C SER A 283 -7.06 -10.83 2.55
N SER A 284 -6.09 -10.85 3.46
CA SER A 284 -5.76 -9.70 4.31
C SER A 284 -5.06 -8.57 3.56
N LEU A 285 -4.55 -8.83 2.35
CA LEU A 285 -3.86 -7.87 1.48
C LEU A 285 -4.69 -7.45 0.26
N ASP A 286 -5.77 -8.18 -0.07
CA ASP A 286 -6.76 -7.75 -1.05
C ASP A 286 -7.44 -6.44 -0.57
N LEU A 287 -7.63 -5.50 -1.49
CA LEU A 287 -8.25 -4.20 -1.20
C LEU A 287 -9.71 -4.13 -1.63
N GLY A 288 -10.24 -5.17 -2.29
CA GLY A 288 -11.59 -5.19 -2.85
C GLY A 288 -11.87 -4.02 -3.77
N ASP A 289 -13.15 -3.66 -3.84
CA ASP A 289 -13.61 -2.49 -4.59
C ASP A 289 -13.22 -1.19 -3.89
N TYR A 290 -13.32 -0.07 -4.61
CA TYR A 290 -13.06 1.25 -4.05
C TYR A 290 -14.09 1.61 -2.98
N GLY A 291 -13.62 2.29 -1.92
CA GLY A 291 -14.50 2.81 -0.88
C GLY A 291 -15.41 3.96 -1.36
N LYS A 292 -16.61 4.09 -0.75
CA LYS A 292 -17.57 5.17 -1.09
C LYS A 292 -17.16 6.56 -0.61
N LEU A 293 -16.34 6.65 0.44
CA LEU A 293 -15.97 7.93 1.06
C LEU A 293 -15.26 8.89 0.10
N PHE A 294 -14.45 8.36 -0.82
CA PHE A 294 -13.74 9.15 -1.82
C PHE A 294 -13.94 8.54 -3.20
N ASP A 295 -15.13 8.76 -3.74
CA ASP A 295 -15.54 8.34 -5.08
C ASP A 295 -14.99 9.27 -6.19
N GLU A 296 -15.21 8.90 -7.46
CA GLU A 296 -14.81 9.71 -8.61
C GLU A 296 -15.46 11.10 -8.64
N ASN A 297 -16.69 11.22 -8.10
CA ASN A 297 -17.36 12.51 -7.97
C ASN A 297 -16.59 13.44 -7.03
N CYS A 298 -15.97 12.89 -5.98
CA CYS A 298 -15.08 13.65 -5.11
C CYS A 298 -13.90 14.22 -5.89
N VAL A 299 -13.26 13.40 -6.74
CA VAL A 299 -12.14 13.83 -7.58
C VAL A 299 -12.56 14.99 -8.48
N ASN A 300 -13.66 14.83 -9.23
CA ASN A 300 -14.10 15.80 -10.23
C ASN A 300 -14.49 17.17 -9.63
N ARG A 301 -15.23 17.16 -8.51
CA ARG A 301 -15.62 18.40 -7.83
C ARG A 301 -14.44 19.10 -7.18
N LEU A 302 -13.48 18.34 -6.66
CA LEU A 302 -12.25 18.89 -6.07
C LEU A 302 -11.19 19.24 -7.13
N THR A 303 -11.45 19.02 -8.42
CA THR A 303 -10.62 19.54 -9.52
C THR A 303 -11.16 20.81 -10.17
N ALA A 304 -12.48 21.06 -10.06
CA ALA A 304 -13.14 22.21 -10.67
C ALA A 304 -13.08 23.50 -9.83
N SER A 305 -12.58 23.41 -8.59
CA SER A 305 -12.45 24.50 -7.61
C SER A 305 -11.00 24.81 -7.31
#